data_AF-A0A9D0L519-F1
#
_entry.id   AF-A0A9D0L519-F1
#
_cell.length_a   1.000
_cell.length_b   1.000
_cell.length_c   1.000
_cell.angle_alpha   90.00
_cell.angle_beta   90.00
_cell.angle_gamma   90.00
#
_symmetry.space_group_name_H-M   'P 1'
#
loop_
_entity.id
_entity.type
_entity.pdbx_description
1 polymer ?
#
loop_
_entity_poly.entity_id
_entity_poly.type
_entity_poly.pdbx_seq_one_letter_code
_entity_poly.pdbx_strand_id
1 'polypeptide(L)' 'MLAPMTEQQVTIALLGCGTVGGGVLELLHNNAARMAARVGAPLRVKHVLVQDGDKP' A
#
# COMPACT_ATOMS: atom_id res chain seq x y z
N MET A 1 32.81 -1.11 2.30
CA MET A 1 31.77 -1.90 2.99
C MET A 1 30.46 -1.13 2.81
N LEU A 2 29.67 -1.48 1.79
CA LEU A 2 28.37 -0.83 1.57
C LEU A 2 27.45 -1.22 2.73
N ALA A 3 26.85 -0.23 3.39
CA ALA A 3 25.75 -0.51 4.31
C ALA A 3 24.68 -1.33 3.56
N PRO A 4 24.03 -2.33 4.18
CA PRO A 4 22.89 -2.97 3.54
C PRO A 4 21.88 -1.87 3.22
N MET A 5 21.52 -1.73 1.95
CA MET A 5 20.41 -0.90 1.51
C MET A 5 19.17 -1.50 2.17
N THR A 6 18.82 -1.02 3.36
CA THR A 6 17.57 -1.37 4.02
C THR A 6 16.47 -1.16 3.00
N GLU A 7 15.77 -2.21 2.58
CA GLU A 7 14.69 -2.10 1.59
C GLU A 7 13.74 -1.00 2.07
N GLN A 8 13.85 0.18 1.44
CA GLN A 8 13.31 1.41 2.00
C GLN A 8 11.81 1.42 1.70
N GLN A 9 11.04 0.74 2.54
CA GLN A 9 9.61 0.51 2.35
C GLN A 9 8.85 1.84 2.26
N VAL A 10 8.06 2.01 1.21
CA VAL A 10 7.23 3.20 1.03
C VAL A 10 5.93 2.98 1.80
N THR A 11 5.74 3.76 2.86
CA THR A 11 4.54 3.73 3.67
C THR A 11 3.52 4.74 3.14
N ILE A 12 2.32 4.27 2.84
CA ILE A 12 1.23 5.09 2.30
C ILE A 12 -0.02 5.00 3.17
N ALA A 13 -0.91 5.97 2.99
CA ALA A 13 -2.27 5.94 3.50
C ALA A 13 -3.26 6.16 2.35
N LEU A 14 -4.44 5.55 2.45
CA LEU A 14 -5.53 5.74 1.50
C LEU A 14 -6.63 6.58 2.12
N LEU A 15 -7.14 7.58 1.40
CA LEU A 15 -8.27 8.39 1.83
C LEU A 15 -9.51 7.93 1.06
N GLY A 16 -10.34 7.09 1.70
CA GLY A 16 -11.52 6.46 1.14
C GLY A 16 -11.33 4.97 0.83
N CYS A 17 -12.36 4.16 1.11
CA CYS A 17 -12.38 2.72 0.86
C CYS A 17 -13.71 2.24 0.25
N GLY A 18 -14.29 3.03 -0.66
CA GLY A 18 -15.44 2.59 -1.48
C GLY A 18 -15.00 1.69 -2.63
N THR A 19 -15.80 1.60 -3.70
CA THR A 19 -15.52 0.74 -4.88
C THR A 19 -14.09 0.90 -5.42
N VAL A 20 -13.63 2.14 -5.59
CA VAL A 20 -12.28 2.40 -6.11
C VAL A 20 -11.21 2.10 -5.05
N GLY A 21 -11.42 2.53 -3.82
CA GLY A 21 -10.43 2.34 -2.75
C GLY A 21 -10.20 0.86 -2.43
N GLY A 22 -11.27 0.06 -2.36
CA GLY A 22 -11.19 -1.39 -2.21
C GLY A 22 -10.44 -2.05 -3.36
N GLY A 23 -10.78 -1.71 -4.61
CA GLY A 23 -10.05 -2.21 -5.78
C GLY A 23 -8.56 -1.85 -5.79
N VAL A 24 -8.19 -0.66 -5.29
CA VAL A 24 -6.79 -0.28 -5.11
C VAL A 24 -6.09 -1.18 -4.09
N LEU A 25 -6.71 -1.44 -2.93
CA LEU A 25 -6.14 -2.33 -1.91
C LEU A 25 -5.96 -3.75 -2.44
N GLU A 26 -6.95 -4.29 -3.14
CA GLU A 26 -6.87 -5.61 -3.78
C GLU A 26 -5.74 -5.68 -4.82
N LEU A 27 -5.64 -4.67 -5.68
CA LEU A 27 -4.58 -4.61 -6.69
C LEU A 27 -3.20 -4.52 -6.04
N LEU A 28 -3.03 -3.70 -5.00
CA LEU A 28 -1.77 -3.60 -4.26
C LEU A 28 -1.39 -4.92 -3.60
N HIS A 29 -2.36 -5.63 -3.00
CA HIS A 29 -2.14 -6.93 -2.37
C HIS A 29 -1.77 -8.01 -3.40
N ASN A 30 -2.63 -8.20 -4.41
CA ASN A 30 -2.48 -9.25 -5.42
C ASN A 30 -1.25 -9.05 -6.32
N ASN A 31 -0.72 -7.83 -6.40
CA ASN A 31 0.41 -7.48 -7.26
C ASN A 31 1.63 -7.00 -6.46
N ALA A 32 1.75 -7.30 -5.16
CA ALA A 32 2.76 -6.71 -4.27
C ALA A 32 4.19 -6.75 -4.84
N ALA A 33 4.63 -7.90 -5.36
CA ALA A 33 5.96 -8.05 -5.97
C ALA A 33 6.13 -7.21 -7.24
N ARG A 34 5.11 -7.20 -8.11
CA ARG A 34 5.10 -6.40 -9.35
C ARG A 34 5.10 -4.90 -9.04
N MET A 35 4.36 -4.48 -8.02
CA MET A 35 4.35 -3.09 -7.57
C MET A 35 5.69 -2.70 -6.97
N ALA A 36 6.28 -3.54 -6.12
CA ALA A 36 7.59 -3.29 -5.54
C ALA A 36 8.67 -3.13 -6.61
N ALA A 37 8.68 -4.00 -7.63
CA ALA A 37 9.63 -3.90 -8.75
C ALA A 37 9.46 -2.60 -9.56
N ARG A 38 8.23 -2.07 -9.69
CA ARG A 38 7.96 -0.83 -10.43
C ARG A 38 8.26 0.43 -9.62
N VAL A 39 8.00 0.40 -8.31
CA VAL A 39 8.23 1.53 -7.40
C VAL A 39 9.69 1.58 -6.94
N GLY A 40 10.39 0.45 -6.98
CA GLY A 40 11.75 0.30 -6.45
C GLY A 40 11.79 -0.03 -4.96
N ALA A 41 10.64 -0.23 -4.32
CA ALA A 41 10.54 -0.64 -2.91
C ALA A 41 9.16 -1.26 -2.59
N PRO A 42 9.07 -2.11 -1.56
CA PRO A 42 7.78 -2.61 -1.07
C PRO A 42 6.84 -1.47 -0.67
N LEU A 43 5.56 -1.62 -0.98
CA LEU A 43 4.51 -0.69 -0.56
C LEU A 43 3.81 -1.20 0.70
N ARG A 44 3.63 -0.34 1.70
CA ARG A 44 2.88 -0.64 2.92
C ARG A 44 1.74 0.36 3.11
N VAL A 45 0.51 -0.12 2.98
CA VAL A 45 -0.66 0.64 3.40
C VAL A 45 -0.74 0.60 4.93
N LYS A 46 -0.51 1.73 5.60
CA LYS A 46 -0.54 1.82 7.07
C LYS A 46 -1.90 2.25 7.60
N HIS A 47 -2.59 3.11 6.87
CA HIS A 47 -3.86 3.68 7.28
C HIS A 47 -4.81 3.78 6.11
N VAL A 48 -6.09 3.63 6.40
CA VAL A 48 -7.19 3.93 5.48
C VAL A 48 -8.15 4.83 6.23
N LEU A 49 -8.35 6.06 5.75
CA LEU A 49 -9.33 6.97 6.29
C LEU A 49 -10.67 6.70 5.61
N VAL A 50 -11.71 6.47 6.39
CA VAL A 50 -13.09 6.34 5.92
C VAL A 50 -14.00 7.27 6.72
N GLN A 51 -15.21 7.51 6.22
CA GLN A 51 -16.19 8.34 6.90
C GLN A 51 -16.76 7.65 8.15
N ASP A 52 -17.00 6.35 8.06
CA ASP A 52 -17.53 5.50 9.13
C ASP A 52 -16.80 4.17 9.07
N GLY A 53 -16.09 3.83 10.15
CA GLY A 53 -15.28 2.62 10.26
C GLY A 53 -16.08 1.37 10.65
N ASP A 54 -17.30 1.56 11.12
CA ASP A 54 -18.23 0.49 11.50
C ASP A 54 -19.15 0.10 10.34
N LYS A 55 -19.14 0.91 9.27
CA LYS A 55 -19.84 0.59 8.03
C LYS A 55 -19.18 -0.62 7.33
N PRO A 56 -19.94 -1.69 7.03
CA PRO A 56 -19.40 -2.89 6.39
C PRO A 56 -18.88 -2.64 4.97
#